data_AF-A0A1E5NYV9-F1
#
_entry.id   AF-A0A1E5NYV9-F1
#
_cell.length_a   1.000
_cell.length_b   1.000
_cell.length_c   1.000
_cell.angle_alpha   90.00
_cell.angle_beta   90.00
_cell.angle_gamma   90.00
#
_symmetry.space_group_name_H-M   'P 1'
#
loop_
_entity.id
_entity.type
_entity.pdbx_description
1 polymer ?
#
loop_
_entity_poly.entity_id
_entity_poly.type
_entity_poly.pdbx_seq_one_letter_code
_entity_poly.pdbx_strand_id
1 'polypeptide(L)'
;MTVTAARRTMSPRRSAARTAAVAALSAAALLGGGLTAQAAAPARTTGAAVELAPAGVLATQCYYRVNASGGLLVRSGPGTSYSVVGSYPNGATILASASTTNGFRKVGTNRWVSAAYLVRITSYPCE
;
A
#
# COMPACT_ATOMS: atom_id res chain seq x y z
N MET A 1 -58.67 3.25 -12.25
CA MET A 1 -57.35 2.90 -12.82
C MET A 1 -56.31 3.02 -11.72
N THR A 2 -56.05 1.92 -11.03
CA THR A 2 -55.14 1.82 -9.88
C THR A 2 -53.73 1.54 -10.39
N VAL A 3 -52.79 2.47 -10.17
CA VAL A 3 -51.37 2.29 -10.49
C VAL A 3 -50.67 1.79 -9.22
N THR A 4 -50.44 0.47 -9.18
CA THR A 4 -49.68 -0.24 -8.15
C THR A 4 -48.37 -0.73 -8.77
N ALA A 5 -47.23 -0.26 -8.26
CA ALA A 5 -45.87 -0.87 -8.31
C ALA A 5 -44.81 0.25 -8.18
N ALA A 6 -43.66 0.09 -7.53
CA ALA A 6 -43.13 -0.97 -6.70
C ALA A 6 -42.00 -0.35 -5.85
N ARG A 7 -41.90 -0.80 -4.60
CA ARG A 7 -40.83 -0.44 -3.66
C ARG A 7 -39.46 -0.82 -4.23
N ARG A 8 -38.49 0.09 -4.13
CA ARG A 8 -37.06 -0.21 -4.29
C ARG A 8 -36.62 -1.15 -3.17
N THR A 9 -36.59 -2.43 -3.46
CA THR A 9 -35.94 -3.44 -2.63
C THR A 9 -34.44 -3.42 -2.89
N MET A 10 -33.71 -2.84 -1.93
CA MET A 10 -32.28 -2.99 -1.76
C MET A 10 -32.01 -4.47 -1.45
N SER A 11 -31.26 -5.17 -2.32
CA SER A 11 -30.89 -6.57 -2.13
C SER A 11 -29.44 -6.73 -1.63
N PRO A 12 -29.14 -7.82 -0.90
CA PRO A 12 -28.14 -7.84 0.16
C PRO A 12 -26.73 -8.34 -0.24
N ARG A 13 -25.85 -8.19 0.76
CA ARG A 13 -24.43 -8.52 0.81
C ARG A 13 -24.09 -10.00 0.53
N ARG A 14 -22.79 -10.19 0.22
CA ARG A 14 -21.88 -11.32 0.53
C ARG A 14 -21.56 -12.29 -0.62
N SER A 15 -20.25 -12.59 -0.65
CA SER A 15 -19.63 -13.89 -0.96
C SER A 15 -18.93 -14.00 -2.31
N ALA A 16 -17.59 -13.90 -2.25
CA ALA A 16 -16.71 -14.64 -3.15
C ALA A 16 -15.38 -14.92 -2.42
N ALA A 17 -15.43 -15.81 -1.42
CA ALA A 17 -14.26 -16.51 -0.91
C ALA A 17 -14.33 -17.94 -1.48
N ARG A 18 -13.48 -18.25 -2.46
CA ARG A 18 -13.22 -19.61 -2.94
C ARG A 18 -11.92 -19.59 -3.73
N THR A 19 -10.82 -20.03 -3.11
CA THR A 19 -9.93 -21.01 -3.75
C THR A 19 -9.12 -21.74 -2.68
N ALA A 20 -9.38 -23.04 -2.58
CA ALA A 20 -8.58 -23.99 -1.85
C ALA A 20 -7.38 -24.43 -2.71
N ALA A 21 -6.25 -24.73 -2.07
CA ALA A 21 -5.35 -25.80 -2.49
C ALA A 21 -4.40 -26.12 -1.33
N VAL A 22 -4.69 -27.24 -0.66
CA VAL A 22 -3.80 -27.93 0.28
C VAL A 22 -2.87 -28.78 -0.57
N ALA A 23 -1.55 -28.60 -0.42
CA ALA A 23 -0.55 -29.52 -0.95
C ALA A 23 0.33 -29.98 0.22
N ALA A 24 0.16 -31.25 0.58
CA ALA A 24 0.97 -31.98 1.53
C ALA A 24 2.36 -32.26 0.96
N LEU A 25 3.41 -32.15 1.78
CA LEU A 25 4.67 -32.84 1.55
C LEU A 25 5.07 -33.62 2.81
N SER A 26 5.43 -34.88 2.54
CA SER A 26 5.55 -35.99 3.46
C SER A 26 6.79 -35.99 4.36
N ALA A 27 6.71 -36.85 5.38
CA ALA A 27 7.64 -37.11 6.48
C ALA A 27 9.06 -37.57 6.11
N ALA A 28 10.00 -37.37 7.05
CA ALA A 28 11.11 -38.30 7.31
C ALA A 28 11.69 -38.06 8.73
N ALA A 29 11.57 -39.08 9.58
CA ALA A 29 12.23 -39.17 10.88
C ALA A 29 13.61 -39.83 10.72
N LEU A 30 14.65 -39.34 11.39
CA LEU A 30 15.81 -40.17 11.78
C LEU A 30 16.42 -39.67 13.09
N LEU A 31 16.51 -40.60 14.02
CA LEU A 31 17.22 -40.54 15.29
C LEU A 31 18.74 -40.48 15.04
N GLY A 32 19.48 -39.71 15.85
CA GLY A 32 20.94 -39.78 15.86
C GLY A 32 21.56 -38.71 16.76
N GLY A 33 22.18 -39.15 17.85
CA GLY A 33 22.85 -38.29 18.82
C GLY A 33 24.14 -37.66 18.30
N GLY A 34 24.59 -36.64 19.03
CA GLY A 34 25.88 -36.00 18.81
C GLY A 34 26.08 -34.89 19.83
N LEU A 35 26.97 -35.13 20.78
CA LEU A 35 27.37 -34.19 21.82
C LEU A 35 28.14 -32.99 21.24
N THR A 36 28.17 -31.95 22.07
CA THR A 36 29.11 -30.81 22.08
C THR A 36 28.78 -29.64 21.15
N ALA A 37 28.21 -28.60 21.74
CA ALA A 37 28.53 -27.23 21.34
C ALA A 37 28.86 -26.45 22.62
N GLN A 38 30.15 -26.21 22.74
CA GLN A 38 30.85 -25.60 23.87
C GLN A 38 30.55 -24.10 23.95
N ALA A 39 30.70 -23.57 25.15
CA ALA A 39 30.40 -22.21 25.58
C ALA A 39 30.87 -21.09 24.63
N ALA A 40 29.95 -20.17 24.32
CA ALA A 40 30.28 -18.81 23.94
C ALA A 40 29.86 -17.88 25.10
N ALA A 41 30.85 -17.18 25.64
CA ALA A 41 30.75 -16.30 26.80
C ALA A 41 29.71 -15.17 26.63
N PRO A 42 29.09 -14.69 27.73
CA PRO A 42 28.33 -13.45 27.69
C PRO A 42 29.32 -12.29 27.60
N ALA A 43 29.55 -11.77 26.40
CA ALA A 43 30.21 -10.48 26.25
C ALA A 43 29.27 -9.41 26.83
N ARG A 44 29.49 -9.06 28.09
CA ARG A 44 29.12 -7.74 28.60
C ARG A 44 29.85 -6.71 27.76
N THR A 45 29.11 -6.02 26.90
CA THR A 45 29.55 -4.73 26.37
C THR A 45 28.66 -3.67 26.97
N THR A 46 29.31 -2.91 27.85
CA THR A 46 28.93 -1.65 28.47
C THR A 46 28.33 -0.69 27.44
N GLY A 47 27.36 0.10 27.88
CA GLY A 47 26.62 1.03 27.05
C GLY A 47 27.41 2.21 26.49
N ALA A 48 26.63 3.07 25.83
CA ALA A 48 26.95 4.34 25.17
C ALA A 48 27.12 4.23 23.64
N ALA A 49 25.99 4.28 22.93
CA ALA A 49 25.84 5.14 21.75
C ALA A 49 24.35 5.45 21.55
N VAL A 50 24.01 6.74 21.60
CA VAL A 50 22.73 7.28 21.15
C VAL A 50 22.74 7.19 19.62
N GLU A 51 22.11 6.17 19.05
CA GLU A 51 21.75 6.16 17.64
C GLU A 51 20.23 6.28 17.59
N LEU A 52 19.72 7.49 17.39
CA LEU A 52 18.38 7.68 16.86
C LEU A 52 18.36 6.92 15.53
N ALA A 53 17.75 5.73 15.52
CA ALA A 53 17.50 4.99 14.29
C ALA A 53 16.98 6.00 13.25
N PRO A 54 17.59 6.13 12.05
CA PRO A 54 16.96 6.91 11.02
C PRO A 54 15.56 6.29 10.84
N ALA A 55 14.54 7.14 10.75
CA ALA A 55 13.19 6.75 10.42
C ALA A 55 13.17 6.12 9.01
N GLY A 56 13.70 4.90 8.90
CA GLY A 56 13.72 4.03 7.75
C GLY A 56 12.56 3.04 7.82
N VAL A 57 11.44 3.46 8.41
CA VAL A 57 10.17 2.85 8.04
C VAL A 57 9.98 3.21 6.57
N LEU A 58 9.85 2.19 5.72
CA LEU A 58 9.65 2.35 4.29
C LEU A 58 8.31 3.07 4.06
N ALA A 59 8.36 4.41 4.11
CA ALA A 59 7.25 5.30 3.82
C ALA A 59 6.60 4.87 2.51
N THR A 60 5.43 4.26 2.62
CA THR A 60 4.71 3.70 1.48
C THR A 60 3.91 4.80 0.80
N GLN A 61 3.46 5.82 1.56
CA GLN A 61 2.73 6.97 1.04
C GLN A 61 3.13 8.29 1.72
N CYS A 62 2.99 9.41 1.01
CA CYS A 62 3.21 10.74 1.56
C CYS A 62 2.07 11.67 1.16
N TYR A 63 1.97 12.81 1.86
CA TYR A 63 1.05 13.88 1.49
C TYR A 63 1.62 14.72 0.34
N TYR A 64 0.77 14.96 -0.66
CA TYR A 64 1.07 15.80 -1.82
C TYR A 64 -0.05 16.81 -2.04
N ARG A 65 0.33 17.99 -2.51
CA ARG A 65 -0.58 18.99 -3.03
C ARG A 65 -0.64 18.90 -4.56
N VAL A 66 -1.84 18.90 -5.11
CA VAL A 66 -2.06 19.00 -6.55
C VAL A 66 -1.70 20.41 -7.04
N ASN A 67 -0.84 20.48 -8.06
CA ASN A 67 -0.46 21.72 -8.73
C ASN A 67 -0.77 21.59 -10.24
N ALA A 68 -2.05 21.62 -10.58
CA ALA A 68 -2.55 21.52 -11.94
C ALA A 68 -3.77 22.44 -12.09
N SER A 69 -3.63 23.55 -12.83
CA SER A 69 -4.67 24.58 -12.95
C SER A 69 -6.02 24.05 -13.47
N GLY A 70 -5.99 23.10 -14.40
CA GLY A 70 -7.18 22.42 -14.94
C GLY A 70 -7.65 21.20 -14.13
N GLY A 71 -7.04 20.91 -12.99
CA GLY A 71 -7.23 19.68 -12.23
C GLY A 71 -6.35 18.52 -12.74
N LEU A 72 -6.17 17.52 -11.89
CA LEU A 72 -5.33 16.36 -12.13
C LEU A 72 -6.20 15.12 -12.36
N LEU A 73 -6.07 14.50 -13.53
CA LEU A 73 -6.83 13.32 -13.88
C LEU A 73 -6.31 12.07 -13.15
N VAL A 74 -7.24 11.29 -12.60
CA VAL A 74 -6.98 9.97 -12.02
C VAL A 74 -7.24 8.92 -13.07
N ARG A 75 -6.26 8.03 -13.27
CA ARG A 75 -6.25 7.03 -14.34
C ARG A 75 -6.23 5.62 -13.76
N SER A 76 -6.71 4.65 -14.53
CA SER A 76 -6.80 3.24 -14.10
C SER A 76 -5.43 2.53 -14.04
N GLY A 77 -4.38 3.12 -14.62
CA GLY A 77 -3.02 2.58 -14.64
C GLY A 77 -1.94 3.66 -14.75
N PRO A 78 -0.66 3.28 -14.60
CA PRO A 78 0.48 4.20 -14.60
C PRO A 78 0.87 4.64 -16.02
N GLY A 79 0.00 5.45 -16.65
CA GLY A 79 0.23 5.92 -18.01
C GLY A 79 -0.90 6.79 -18.57
N THR A 80 -0.59 7.53 -19.63
CA THR A 80 -1.54 8.38 -20.36
C THR A 80 -2.46 7.62 -21.33
N SER A 81 -2.16 6.34 -21.61
CA SER A 81 -2.99 5.45 -22.44
C SER A 81 -4.15 4.80 -21.70
N TYR A 82 -4.12 4.79 -20.35
CA TYR A 82 -5.19 4.20 -19.53
C TYR A 82 -6.47 5.06 -19.52
N SER A 83 -7.59 4.48 -19.13
CA SER A 83 -8.84 5.25 -19.00
C SER A 83 -8.83 6.17 -17.79
N VAL A 84 -9.53 7.31 -17.89
CA VAL A 84 -9.74 8.24 -16.78
C VAL A 84 -10.88 7.71 -15.90
N VAL A 85 -10.64 7.65 -14.58
CA VAL A 85 -11.58 7.14 -13.56
C VAL A 85 -11.96 8.21 -12.51
N GLY A 86 -11.50 9.45 -12.71
CA GLY A 86 -11.84 10.59 -11.86
C GLY A 86 -10.85 11.75 -12.03
N SER A 87 -10.94 12.73 -11.14
CA SER A 87 -10.00 13.85 -11.07
C SER A 87 -9.87 14.39 -9.65
N TYR A 88 -8.77 15.09 -9.40
CA TYR A 88 -8.58 15.94 -8.23
C TYR A 88 -8.54 17.41 -8.68
N PRO A 89 -9.17 18.33 -7.93
CA PRO A 89 -9.07 19.76 -8.22
C PRO A 89 -7.66 20.29 -7.90
N ASN A 90 -7.33 21.45 -8.48
CA ASN A 90 -6.09 22.15 -8.15
C ASN A 90 -6.02 22.46 -6.65
N GLY A 91 -4.84 22.31 -6.05
CA GLY A 91 -4.62 22.59 -4.63
C GLY A 91 -5.15 21.52 -3.67
N ALA A 92 -5.79 20.47 -4.15
CA ALA A 92 -6.19 19.35 -3.30
C ALA A 92 -4.97 18.69 -2.64
N THR A 93 -5.10 18.35 -1.36
CA THR A 93 -4.14 17.51 -0.65
C THR A 93 -4.55 16.05 -0.77
N ILE A 94 -3.63 15.21 -1.23
CA ILE A 94 -3.86 13.77 -1.44
C ILE A 94 -2.76 12.95 -0.78
N LEU A 95 -3.10 11.73 -0.37
CA LEU A 95 -2.12 10.72 0.01
C LEU A 95 -1.77 9.91 -1.25
N ALA A 96 -0.48 9.83 -1.57
CA ALA A 96 0.00 9.10 -2.74
C ALA A 96 1.28 8.35 -2.42
N SER A 97 1.54 7.27 -3.15
CA SER A 97 2.75 6.47 -2.93
C SER A 97 4.02 7.30 -3.07
N ALA A 98 4.98 7.05 -2.17
CA ALA A 98 6.29 7.71 -2.19
C ALA A 98 7.09 7.37 -3.46
N SER A 99 6.85 6.19 -4.03
CA SER A 99 7.46 5.73 -5.27
C SER A 99 6.59 6.04 -6.49
N THR A 100 7.26 6.18 -7.63
CA THR A 100 6.60 6.38 -8.93
C THR A 100 6.77 5.16 -9.82
N THR A 101 5.73 4.84 -10.59
CA THR A 101 5.78 3.86 -11.69
C THR A 101 5.49 4.59 -12.98
N ASN A 102 6.42 4.58 -13.93
CA ASN A 102 6.28 5.28 -15.22
C ASN A 102 5.93 6.79 -15.10
N GLY A 103 6.44 7.46 -14.06
CA GLY A 103 6.11 8.87 -13.78
C GLY A 103 4.72 9.11 -13.15
N PHE A 104 4.01 8.05 -12.74
CA PHE A 104 2.74 8.12 -12.02
C PHE A 104 2.90 7.65 -10.58
N ARG A 105 2.15 8.28 -9.66
CA ARG A 105 2.00 7.85 -8.27
C ARG A 105 0.67 7.14 -8.10
N LYS A 106 0.68 6.06 -7.32
CA LYS A 106 -0.53 5.34 -6.94
C LYS A 106 -1.23 6.08 -5.80
N VAL A 107 -2.54 6.30 -5.92
CA VAL A 107 -3.37 7.00 -4.91
C VAL A 107 -4.48 6.10 -4.33
N GLY A 108 -4.54 4.85 -4.80
CA GLY A 108 -5.50 3.86 -4.36
C GLY A 108 -5.48 2.61 -5.25
N THR A 109 -6.46 1.73 -5.07
CA THR A 109 -6.61 0.51 -5.88
C THR A 109 -6.89 0.87 -7.33
N ASN A 110 -5.96 0.54 -8.24
CA ASN A 110 -6.04 0.86 -9.67
C ASN A 110 -6.31 2.35 -9.95
N ARG A 111 -5.75 3.24 -9.11
CA ARG A 111 -5.88 4.69 -9.27
C ARG A 111 -4.50 5.32 -9.25
N TRP A 112 -4.21 6.05 -10.31
CA TRP A 112 -2.90 6.62 -10.58
C TRP A 112 -3.02 8.06 -11.04
N VAL A 113 -2.08 8.90 -10.62
CA VAL A 113 -1.99 10.31 -11.01
C VAL A 113 -0.57 10.63 -11.45
N SER A 114 -0.41 11.57 -12.38
CA SER A 114 0.94 11.94 -12.85
C SER A 114 1.70 12.66 -11.74
N ALA A 115 2.93 12.21 -11.48
CA ALA A 115 3.80 12.76 -10.45
C ALA A 115 4.25 14.21 -10.75
N ALA A 116 4.26 14.60 -12.03
CA ALA A 116 4.67 15.93 -12.48
C ALA A 116 3.79 17.06 -11.92
N TYR A 117 2.55 16.75 -11.56
CA TYR A 117 1.57 17.70 -11.04
C TYR A 117 1.40 17.63 -9.52
N LEU A 118 2.34 16.99 -8.83
CA LEU A 118 2.29 16.80 -7.38
C LEU A 118 3.49 17.45 -6.72
N VAL A 119 3.21 18.30 -5.72
CA VAL A 119 4.22 18.91 -4.86
C VAL A 119 4.16 18.22 -3.50
N ARG A 120 5.28 17.65 -3.04
CA ARG A 120 5.33 16.99 -1.74
C ARG A 120 5.13 18.01 -0.62
N ILE A 121 4.24 17.71 0.31
CA ILE A 121 4.07 18.51 1.53
C ILE A 121 5.04 17.95 2.57
N THR A 122 6.19 18.61 2.75
CA THR A 122 7.27 18.12 3.62
C THR A 122 7.02 18.34 5.10
N SER A 123 6.04 19.17 5.46
CA SER A 123 5.61 19.40 6.84
C SER A 123 4.79 18.24 7.42
N TYR A 124 4.24 17.36 6.57
CA TYR A 124 3.56 16.15 7.01
C TYR A 124 4.48 14.93 6.83
N PRO A 125 4.58 14.05 7.83
CA PRO A 125 5.35 12.82 7.70
C PRO A 125 4.71 11.91 6.63
N CYS A 126 5.52 11.01 6.10
CA CYS A 126 5.02 9.94 5.26
C CYS A 126 4.57 8.75 6.14
N GLU A 127 3.64 7.95 5.63
CA GLU A 127 3.00 6.79 6.28
C GLU A 127 3.45 5.48 5.64
#